data_AF-A0A317HR16-F1
#
_entry.id   AF-A0A317HR16-F1
#
_cell.length_a   1.000
_cell.length_b   1.000
_cell.length_c   1.000
_cell.angle_alpha   90.00
_cell.angle_beta   90.00
_cell.angle_gamma   90.00
#
_symmetry.space_group_name_H-M   'P 1'
#
loop_
_entity.id
_entity.type
_entity.pdbx_description
1 polymer ?
#
loop_
_entity_poly.entity_id
_entity_poly.type
_entity_poly.pdbx_seq_one_letter_code
_entity_poly.pdbx_strand_id
1 'polypeptide(L)'
;MTLLRRGLMRWLLPLVLCVCGCIALTPKGMGVSVYRAPLDGLPAQRSMPAGCRLLFTKPPVSMPELDLEGQKDPFRVERNEAGAAGGNALLVLTRMTMARHNSECPTASPITDCPPSFGAWFRVVIESYACNADALDRLAHSSPSAQTTTRETLHP
;
A
#
# COMPACT_ATOMS: atom_id res chain seq x y z
N MET A 1 5.55 24.26 -70.93
CA MET A 1 6.44 23.44 -70.07
C MET A 1 7.13 24.43 -69.15
N THR A 2 6.90 24.48 -67.84
CA THR A 2 7.26 23.44 -66.85
C THR A 2 6.41 23.63 -65.58
N LEU A 3 5.87 22.53 -65.05
CA LEU A 3 5.04 22.47 -63.85
C LEU A 3 5.83 22.79 -62.57
N LEU A 4 5.27 23.65 -61.71
CA LEU A 4 5.77 23.97 -60.38
C LEU A 4 5.48 22.78 -59.42
N ARG A 5 6.54 22.05 -59.04
CA ARG A 5 6.51 20.95 -58.07
C ARG A 5 6.11 21.48 -56.68
N ARG A 6 4.88 21.19 -56.23
CA ARG A 6 4.50 21.27 -54.81
C ARG A 6 4.96 20.00 -54.11
N GLY A 7 6.11 20.08 -53.43
CA GLY A 7 6.54 19.05 -52.50
C GLY A 7 5.62 19.02 -51.29
N LEU A 8 4.78 17.99 -51.21
CA LEU A 8 4.02 17.65 -50.00
C LEU A 8 5.04 17.28 -48.91
N MET A 9 5.37 18.25 -48.06
CA MET A 9 6.16 18.03 -46.85
C MET A 9 5.22 17.36 -45.84
N ARG A 10 5.14 16.02 -45.94
CA ARG A 10 4.32 15.14 -45.12
C ARG A 10 4.97 15.05 -43.74
N TRP A 11 4.69 16.05 -42.91
CA TRP A 11 5.04 16.08 -41.49
C TRP A 11 4.33 14.93 -40.78
N LEU A 12 5.04 13.83 -40.53
CA LEU A 12 4.62 12.75 -39.66
C LEU A 12 4.72 13.26 -38.21
N LEU A 13 3.64 13.80 -37.68
CA LEU A 13 3.48 14.00 -36.24
C LEU A 13 3.40 12.61 -35.57
N PRO A 14 4.32 12.20 -34.69
CA PRO A 14 4.10 11.02 -33.88
C PRO A 14 3.00 11.34 -32.86
N LEU A 15 1.87 10.63 -32.96
CA LEU A 15 0.79 10.67 -32.01
C LEU A 15 1.27 10.00 -30.71
N VAL A 16 1.87 10.78 -29.80
CA VAL A 16 2.23 10.30 -28.46
C VAL A 16 0.93 10.15 -27.67
N LEU A 17 0.36 8.95 -27.72
CA LEU A 17 -0.70 8.51 -26.82
C LEU A 17 -0.11 8.43 -25.41
N CYS A 18 -0.24 9.51 -24.65
CA CYS A 18 0.02 9.53 -23.22
C CYS A 18 -1.06 8.70 -22.54
N VAL A 19 -0.85 7.39 -22.45
CA VAL A 19 -1.73 6.48 -21.71
C VAL A 19 -1.54 6.79 -20.23
N CYS A 20 -2.41 7.64 -19.69
CA CYS A 20 -2.52 7.83 -18.24
C CYS A 20 -3.17 6.55 -17.67
N GLY A 21 -2.34 5.52 -17.47
CA GLY A 21 -2.77 4.22 -17.04
C GLY A 21 -3.12 4.23 -15.56
N CYS A 22 -4.40 4.43 -15.23
CA CYS A 22 -4.92 4.02 -13.94
C CYS A 22 -4.66 2.51 -13.78
N ILE A 23 -3.71 2.11 -12.93
CA ILE A 23 -3.41 0.69 -12.68
C ILE A 23 -4.66 0.05 -12.06
N ALA A 24 -5.45 -0.69 -12.83
CA ALA A 24 -6.62 -1.37 -12.30
C ALA A 24 -6.22 -2.53 -11.37
N LEU A 25 -7.05 -2.83 -10.37
CA LEU A 25 -6.89 -4.05 -9.59
C LEU A 25 -7.24 -5.25 -10.49
N THR A 26 -6.31 -6.18 -10.61
CA THR A 26 -6.44 -7.38 -11.45
C THR A 26 -7.28 -8.45 -10.74
N PRO A 27 -7.88 -9.41 -11.47
CA PRO A 27 -8.60 -10.52 -10.85
C PRO A 27 -7.76 -11.33 -9.84
N LYS A 28 -6.48 -11.56 -10.15
CA LYS A 28 -5.55 -12.21 -9.22
C LYS A 28 -5.27 -11.34 -7.99
N GLY A 29 -5.09 -10.03 -8.18
CA GLY A 29 -4.90 -9.09 -7.07
C GLY A 29 -6.13 -8.97 -6.15
N MET A 30 -7.34 -9.08 -6.70
CA MET A 30 -8.57 -9.11 -5.89
C MET A 30 -8.60 -10.28 -4.90
N GLY A 31 -7.99 -11.42 -5.24
CA GLY A 31 -7.90 -12.59 -4.38
C GLY A 31 -6.83 -12.49 -3.28
N VAL A 32 -6.10 -11.39 -3.19
CA VAL A 32 -5.06 -11.17 -2.18
C VAL A 32 -5.63 -10.41 -1.00
N SER A 33 -5.61 -11.01 0.19
CA SER A 33 -5.99 -10.36 1.45
C SER A 33 -4.85 -9.52 2.02
N VAL A 34 -5.14 -8.35 2.57
CA VAL A 34 -4.14 -7.46 3.18
C VAL A 34 -4.27 -7.50 4.70
N TYR A 35 -3.16 -7.78 5.37
CA TYR A 35 -3.04 -7.81 6.82
C TYR A 35 -2.02 -6.76 7.25
N ARG A 36 -2.27 -6.09 8.39
CA ARG A 36 -1.39 -5.04 8.91
C ARG A 36 -0.88 -5.43 10.28
N ALA A 37 0.40 -5.18 10.54
CA ALA A 37 1.01 -5.40 11.84
C ALA A 37 2.11 -4.36 12.12
N PRO A 38 2.42 -4.07 13.40
CA PRO A 38 3.54 -3.21 13.74
C PRO A 38 4.88 -3.87 13.36
N LEU A 39 5.72 -3.13 12.64
CA LEU A 39 7.06 -3.59 12.23
C LEU A 39 7.98 -3.82 13.42
N ASP A 40 7.89 -2.97 14.46
CA ASP A 40 8.62 -3.13 15.72
C ASP A 40 7.85 -3.98 16.75
N GLY A 41 6.74 -4.60 16.33
CA GLY A 41 5.93 -5.46 17.20
C GLY A 41 6.65 -6.74 17.59
N LEU A 42 6.14 -7.36 18.66
CA LEU A 42 6.56 -8.70 19.05
C LEU A 42 6.36 -9.68 17.89
N PRO A 43 7.21 -10.72 17.72
CA PRO A 43 7.08 -11.70 16.65
C PRO A 43 5.67 -12.29 16.54
N ALA A 44 5.00 -12.55 17.66
CA ALA A 44 3.62 -13.06 17.69
C ALA A 44 2.59 -12.13 17.01
N GLN A 45 2.86 -10.82 16.92
CA GLN A 45 1.99 -9.84 16.29
C GLN A 45 2.28 -9.65 14.79
N ARG A 46 3.49 -10.03 14.35
CA ARG A 46 3.99 -9.77 12.98
C ARG A 46 4.38 -11.02 12.20
N SER A 47 4.17 -12.21 12.74
CA SER A 47 4.45 -13.47 12.05
C SER A 47 3.17 -14.02 11.44
N MET A 48 3.25 -14.48 10.20
CA MET A 48 2.15 -15.22 9.59
C MET A 48 2.00 -16.60 10.26
N PRO A 49 0.77 -17.13 10.40
CA PRO A 49 0.56 -18.44 10.98
C PRO A 49 1.17 -19.56 10.14
N ALA A 50 1.36 -20.71 10.77
CA ALA A 50 1.75 -21.92 10.07
C ALA A 50 0.79 -22.21 8.90
N GLY A 51 1.33 -22.64 7.77
CA GLY A 51 0.57 -22.80 6.52
C GLY A 51 0.67 -21.61 5.56
N CYS A 52 1.28 -20.50 6.00
CA CYS A 52 1.72 -19.41 5.12
C CYS A 52 3.20 -19.55 4.77
N ARG A 53 3.52 -19.50 3.47
CA ARG A 53 4.88 -19.51 2.95
C ARG A 53 5.20 -18.16 2.33
N LEU A 54 6.29 -17.54 2.80
CA LEU A 54 6.79 -16.30 2.22
C LEU A 54 7.20 -16.54 0.75
N LEU A 55 6.75 -15.65 -0.14
CA LEU A 55 7.11 -15.62 -1.55
C LEU A 55 8.22 -14.61 -1.80
N PHE A 56 8.03 -13.39 -1.34
CA PHE A 56 9.00 -12.32 -1.44
C PHE A 56 8.75 -11.22 -0.40
N THR A 57 9.80 -10.45 -0.12
CA THR A 57 9.76 -9.25 0.70
C THR A 57 10.20 -8.07 -0.16
N LYS A 58 9.41 -7.00 -0.18
CA LYS A 58 9.80 -5.75 -0.84
C LYS A 58 10.79 -4.97 0.02
N PRO A 59 11.68 -4.16 -0.60
CA PRO A 59 12.49 -3.20 0.15
C PRO A 59 11.62 -2.28 1.02
N PRO A 60 12.08 -1.88 2.21
CA PRO A 60 11.37 -0.92 3.03
C PRO A 60 11.20 0.41 2.30
N VAL A 61 10.01 0.99 2.41
CA VAL A 61 9.70 2.30 1.83
C VAL A 61 9.26 3.28 2.91
N SER A 62 9.50 4.57 2.69
CA SER A 62 8.96 5.65 3.51
C SER A 62 7.67 6.13 2.86
N MET A 63 6.55 6.07 3.58
CA MET A 63 5.25 6.53 3.11
C MET A 63 4.63 7.52 4.09
N PRO A 64 4.06 8.64 3.62
CA PRO A 64 3.26 9.51 4.45
C PRO A 64 1.96 8.82 4.83
N GLU A 65 1.40 9.22 5.95
CA GLU A 65 0.12 8.74 6.45
C GLU A 65 -1.02 8.89 5.43
N LEU A 66 -1.00 9.97 4.65
CA LEU A 66 -1.97 10.22 3.59
C LEU A 66 -1.95 9.12 2.51
N ASP A 67 -0.78 8.60 2.17
CA ASP A 67 -0.67 7.52 1.18
C ASP A 67 -1.10 6.17 1.76
N LEU A 68 -1.00 5.97 3.08
CA LEU A 68 -1.37 4.73 3.76
C LEU A 68 -2.84 4.65 4.15
N GLU A 69 -3.43 5.76 4.59
CA GLU A 69 -4.78 5.81 5.15
C GLU A 69 -5.73 6.70 4.34
N GLY A 70 -5.21 7.63 3.54
CA GLY A 70 -6.02 8.52 2.71
C GLY A 70 -6.50 7.91 1.40
N GLN A 71 -5.94 6.77 1.00
CA GLN A 71 -6.33 6.07 -0.24
C GLN A 71 -7.28 4.90 0.03
N LYS A 72 -8.21 4.66 -0.91
CA LYS A 72 -9.18 3.56 -0.83
C LYS A 72 -8.53 2.18 -0.87
N ASP A 73 -7.47 2.02 -1.68
CA ASP A 73 -6.68 0.78 -1.79
C ASP A 73 -5.20 1.13 -1.99
N PRO A 74 -4.48 1.48 -0.90
CA PRO A 74 -3.10 1.96 -0.96
C PRO A 74 -2.12 0.89 -1.47
N PHE A 75 -2.49 -0.39 -1.39
CA PHE A 75 -1.62 -1.53 -1.75
C PHE A 75 -2.07 -2.23 -3.03
N ARG A 76 -2.84 -1.54 -3.89
CA ARG A 76 -3.37 -2.11 -5.13
C ARG A 76 -2.28 -2.69 -6.04
N VAL A 77 -1.15 -1.99 -6.16
CA VAL A 77 -0.01 -2.42 -6.99
C VAL A 77 0.59 -3.69 -6.39
N GLU A 78 0.83 -3.70 -5.09
CA GLU A 78 1.37 -4.83 -4.34
C GLU A 78 0.45 -6.05 -4.42
N ARG A 79 -0.87 -5.86 -4.34
CA ARG A 79 -1.86 -6.95 -4.47
C ARG A 79 -1.79 -7.57 -5.85
N ASN A 80 -1.70 -6.75 -6.90
CA ASN A 80 -1.53 -7.24 -8.26
C ASN A 80 -0.25 -8.06 -8.43
N GLU A 81 0.86 -7.57 -7.91
CA GLU A 81 2.16 -8.27 -7.97
C GLU A 81 2.15 -9.57 -7.16
N ALA A 82 1.62 -9.53 -5.93
CA ALA A 82 1.46 -10.71 -5.08
C ALA A 82 0.59 -11.77 -5.77
N GLY A 83 -0.57 -11.38 -6.29
CA GLY A 83 -1.47 -12.28 -7.01
C GLY A 83 -0.84 -12.85 -8.28
N ALA A 84 -0.05 -12.05 -9.00
CA ALA A 84 0.70 -12.52 -10.17
C ALA A 84 1.76 -13.56 -9.81
N ALA A 85 2.38 -13.43 -8.63
CA ALA A 85 3.35 -14.39 -8.08
C ALA A 85 2.72 -15.64 -7.44
N GLY A 86 1.39 -15.76 -7.44
CA GLY A 86 0.67 -16.87 -6.79
C GLY A 86 0.47 -16.70 -5.29
N GLY A 87 0.67 -15.49 -4.77
CA GLY A 87 0.32 -15.13 -3.40
C GLY A 87 -1.17 -14.86 -3.25
N ASN A 88 -1.65 -15.03 -2.02
CA ASN A 88 -3.03 -14.78 -1.61
C ASN A 88 -3.13 -13.99 -0.29
N ALA A 89 -1.99 -13.64 0.30
CA ALA A 89 -1.92 -12.74 1.44
C ALA A 89 -0.74 -11.75 1.30
N LEU A 90 -0.98 -10.52 1.73
CA LEU A 90 0.02 -9.48 1.95
C LEU A 90 0.08 -9.17 3.44
N LEU A 91 1.29 -9.16 4.00
CA LEU A 91 1.54 -8.62 5.32
C LEU A 91 2.25 -7.27 5.17
N VAL A 92 1.60 -6.22 5.66
CA VAL A 92 2.09 -4.85 5.67
C VAL A 92 2.56 -4.53 7.07
N LEU A 93 3.87 -4.46 7.23
CA LEU A 93 4.52 -4.12 8.48
C LEU A 93 4.81 -2.62 8.52
N THR A 94 4.28 -1.91 9.51
CA THR A 94 4.44 -0.45 9.61
C THR A 94 5.10 -0.03 10.92
N ARG A 95 5.97 0.98 10.84
CA ARG A 95 6.53 1.70 12.00
C ARG A 95 6.44 3.19 11.73
N MET A 96 5.91 3.96 12.67
CA MET A 96 5.96 5.41 12.60
C MET A 96 7.40 5.90 12.79
N THR A 97 7.89 6.71 11.85
CA THR A 97 9.23 7.34 11.90
C THR A 97 9.14 8.81 12.26
N MET A 98 8.05 9.48 11.93
CA MET A 98 7.76 10.85 12.35
C MET A 98 6.29 10.96 12.73
N ALA A 99 5.99 11.55 13.89
CA ALA A 99 4.62 11.78 14.32
C ALA A 99 4.00 12.99 13.63
N ARG A 100 2.66 13.07 13.66
CA ARG A 100 1.93 14.26 13.22
C ARG A 100 2.38 15.49 14.01
N HIS A 101 2.35 16.65 13.36
CA HIS A 101 2.57 17.92 14.05
C HIS A 101 1.25 18.35 14.70
N ASN A 102 1.12 18.04 16.00
CA ASN A 102 -0.13 18.08 16.77
C ASN A 102 -0.83 19.44 16.84
N SER A 103 -0.19 20.55 16.48
CA SER A 103 -0.76 21.89 16.62
C SER A 103 -1.87 22.21 15.61
N GLU A 104 -1.86 21.56 14.43
CA GLU A 104 -2.80 21.88 13.34
C GLU A 104 -3.66 20.68 12.91
N CYS A 105 -3.25 19.46 13.25
CA CYS A 105 -3.98 18.23 12.93
C CYS A 105 -4.01 17.30 14.16
N PRO A 106 -5.05 17.40 15.01
CA PRO A 106 -5.21 16.50 16.13
C PRO A 106 -5.18 15.04 15.67
N THR A 107 -4.62 14.14 16.49
CA THR A 107 -4.56 12.70 16.18
C THR A 107 -5.95 12.09 15.94
N ALA A 108 -7.00 12.68 16.52
CA ALA A 108 -8.38 12.25 16.33
C ALA A 108 -8.96 12.60 14.94
N SER A 109 -8.36 13.53 14.20
CA SER A 109 -8.84 13.93 12.88
C SER A 109 -8.40 12.95 11.80
N PRO A 110 -9.25 12.59 10.83
CA PRO A 110 -8.82 11.90 9.63
C PRO A 110 -7.70 12.66 8.91
N ILE A 111 -6.66 11.96 8.45
CA ILE A 111 -5.53 12.61 7.78
C ILE A 111 -5.95 13.34 6.49
N THR A 112 -7.04 12.90 5.86
CA THR A 112 -7.62 13.51 4.66
C THR A 112 -8.11 14.94 4.86
N ASP A 113 -8.38 15.32 6.11
CA ASP A 113 -8.92 16.64 6.48
C ASP A 113 -7.81 17.62 6.88
N CYS A 114 -6.55 17.16 6.88
CA CYS A 114 -5.38 17.92 7.28
C CYS A 114 -4.51 18.28 6.07
N PRO A 115 -3.68 19.34 6.15
CA PRO A 115 -2.81 19.68 5.03
C PRO A 115 -1.78 18.55 4.81
N PRO A 116 -1.42 18.22 3.54
CA PRO A 116 -0.60 17.04 3.23
C PRO A 116 0.77 16.97 3.92
N SER A 117 1.33 18.13 4.29
CA SER A 117 2.63 18.22 4.98
C SER A 117 2.59 17.87 6.47
N PHE A 118 1.42 17.67 7.07
CA PHE A 118 1.25 17.50 8.53
C PHE A 118 1.01 16.05 8.97
N GLY A 119 0.94 15.12 8.02
CA GLY A 119 0.79 13.69 8.30
C GLY A 119 2.00 13.07 8.98
N ALA A 120 1.77 11.97 9.69
CA ALA A 120 2.85 11.14 10.15
C ALA A 120 3.61 10.52 8.96
N TRP A 121 4.85 10.11 9.20
CA TRP A 121 5.63 9.31 8.26
C TRP A 121 5.82 7.91 8.82
N PHE A 122 5.77 6.93 7.93
CA PHE A 122 5.90 5.53 8.28
C PHE A 122 6.97 4.88 7.43
N ARG A 123 7.78 4.04 8.08
CA ARG A 123 8.55 3.01 7.41
C ARG A 123 7.67 1.78 7.23
N VAL A 124 7.56 1.31 6.01
CA VAL A 124 6.67 0.20 5.64
C VAL A 124 7.48 -0.90 4.96
N VAL A 125 7.25 -2.14 5.38
CA VAL A 125 7.78 -3.35 4.75
C VAL A 125 6.60 -4.19 4.31
N ILE A 126 6.66 -4.70 3.08
CA ILE A 126 5.57 -5.46 2.48
C ILE A 126 6.07 -6.85 2.15
N GLU A 127 5.39 -7.85 2.67
CA GLU A 127 5.70 -9.25 2.47
C GLU A 127 4.53 -9.95 1.78
N SER A 128 4.82 -10.76 0.77
CA SER A 128 3.82 -11.56 0.06
C SER A 128 3.91 -13.01 0.47
N TYR A 129 2.75 -13.62 0.73
CA TYR A 129 2.64 -15.00 1.18
C TYR A 129 1.69 -15.80 0.30
N ALA A 130 2.01 -17.09 0.15
CA ALA A 130 1.08 -18.13 -0.27
C ALA A 130 0.65 -18.92 0.97
N CYS A 131 -0.61 -18.78 1.36
CA CYS A 131 -1.23 -19.44 2.51
C CYS A 131 -2.19 -20.54 2.05
N ASN A 132 -2.25 -21.63 2.80
CA ASN A 132 -3.33 -22.61 2.64
C ASN A 132 -4.66 -22.09 3.24
N ALA A 133 -5.76 -22.80 3.00
CA ALA A 133 -7.09 -22.37 3.44
C ALA A 133 -7.22 -22.25 4.97
N ASP A 134 -6.64 -23.18 5.73
CA ASP A 134 -6.64 -23.16 7.21
C ASP A 134 -5.88 -21.94 7.77
N ALA A 135 -4.75 -21.59 7.17
CA ALA A 135 -3.99 -20.40 7.57
C ALA A 135 -4.74 -19.10 7.25
N LEU A 136 -5.42 -19.01 6.10
CA LEU A 136 -6.27 -17.88 5.76
C LEU A 136 -7.46 -17.74 6.70
N ASP A 137 -8.08 -18.86 7.07
CA ASP A 137 -9.18 -18.88 8.03
C ASP A 137 -8.73 -18.38 9.40
N ARG A 138 -7.58 -18.86 9.90
CA ARG A 138 -6.99 -18.36 11.15
C ARG A 138 -6.70 -16.87 11.09
N LEU A 139 -6.17 -16.38 9.96
CA LEU A 139 -5.90 -14.96 9.75
C LEU A 139 -7.18 -14.11 9.74
N ALA A 140 -8.28 -14.62 9.18
CA ALA A 140 -9.57 -13.95 9.20
C ALA A 140 -10.13 -13.82 10.64
N HIS A 141 -9.89 -14.82 11.49
CA HIS A 141 -10.34 -14.84 12.88
C HIS A 141 -9.38 -14.14 13.86
N SER A 142 -8.08 -14.07 13.55
CA SER A 142 -7.08 -13.38 14.36
C SER A 142 -7.04 -11.87 14.11
N SER A 143 -7.80 -11.38 13.12
CA SER A 143 -7.85 -9.96 12.80
C SER A 143 -9.02 -9.28 13.53
N PRO A 144 -8.75 -8.78 14.74
CA PRO A 144 -9.28 -7.49 15.12
C PRO A 144 -8.13 -6.64 15.64
N SER A 145 -7.86 -5.50 14.99
CA SER A 145 -7.26 -4.29 15.56
C SER A 145 -6.68 -4.45 16.98
N ALA A 146 -5.53 -5.12 17.11
CA ALA A 146 -4.75 -5.11 18.34
C ALA A 146 -3.81 -3.89 18.29
N GLN A 147 -4.37 -2.72 18.02
CA GLN A 147 -3.81 -1.44 18.41
C GLN A 147 -4.72 -0.92 19.50
N THR A 148 -4.52 -1.46 20.70
CA THR A 148 -4.93 -0.80 21.93
C THR A 148 -4.32 0.59 21.90
N THR A 149 -5.19 1.59 21.79
CA THR A 149 -4.99 2.93 22.32
C THR A 149 -4.15 2.85 23.58
N THR A 150 -2.89 3.30 23.53
CA THR A 150 -2.14 3.63 24.73
C THR A 150 -2.83 4.82 25.36
N ARG A 151 -3.87 4.53 26.12
CA ARG A 151 -4.47 5.38 27.12
C ARG A 151 -3.46 5.43 28.27
N GLU A 152 -2.42 6.24 28.12
CA GLU A 152 -1.61 6.65 29.25
C GLU A 152 -2.36 7.80 29.94
N THR A 153 -3.30 7.41 30.80
CA THR A 153 -3.74 8.25 31.90
C THR A 153 -2.84 7.89 33.09
N LEU A 154 -1.88 8.74 33.43
CA LEU A 154 -1.47 8.88 34.83
C LEU A 154 -1.10 10.33 35.15
N HIS A 155 -1.99 10.90 35.96
CA HIS A 155 -2.05 12.18 36.68
C HIS A 155 -0.89 12.36 37.70
N PRO A 156 -0.73 13.51 38.39
CA PRO A 156 -1.72 14.54 38.78
C PRO A 156 -1.60 15.89 38.07
#